data_AF-A0A511ZHN6-F1
#
_entry.id   AF-A0A511ZHN6-F1
#
_cell.length_a   1.000
_cell.length_b   1.000
_cell.length_c   1.000
_cell.angle_alpha   90.00
_cell.angle_beta   90.00
_cell.angle_gamma   90.00
#
_symmetry.space_group_name_H-M   'P 1'
#
loop_
_entity.id
_entity.type
_entity.pdbx_description
1 polymer ?
#
loop_
_entity_poly.entity_id
_entity_poly.type
_entity_poly.pdbx_seq_one_letter_code
_entity_poly.pdbx_strand_id
1 'polypeptide(L)' 'MDRGTIVRTVALVIVWINVWLKQAGLNAIPVFSEEVIALGLTTVVSVWTWFKNNYITWKGKQQKKVLQQNQLIK' A
#
# COMPACT_ATOMS: atom_id res chain seq x y z
N MET A 1 -5.50 14.92 5.13
CA MET A 1 -4.80 14.22 6.22
C MET A 1 -3.32 14.30 5.94
N ASP A 2 -2.52 14.80 6.88
CA ASP A 2 -1.07 14.85 6.71
C ASP A 2 -0.44 13.45 6.83
N ARG A 3 0.81 13.32 6.37
CA ARG A 3 1.55 12.05 6.36
C ARG A 3 1.71 11.44 7.75
N GLY A 4 1.97 12.28 8.76
CA GLY A 4 2.10 11.82 10.15
C GLY A 4 0.79 11.26 10.68
N THR A 5 -0.33 11.91 10.37
CA THR A 5 -1.66 11.42 10.75
C THR A 5 -2.00 10.07 10.10
N ILE A 6 -1.60 9.83 8.84
CA ILE A 6 -1.74 8.49 8.21
C ILE A 6 -0.99 7.43 9.02
N VAL A 7 0.28 7.66 9.30
CA VAL A 7 1.13 6.71 10.04
C VAL A 7 0.56 6.43 11.43
N ARG A 8 0.14 7.46 12.16
CA ARG A 8 -0.46 7.32 13.50
C ARG A 8 -1.79 6.61 13.47
N THR A 9 -2.61 6.85 12.44
CA THR A 9 -3.88 6.13 12.27
C THR A 9 -3.63 4.64 12.04
N VAL A 10 -2.63 4.28 11.23
CA VAL A 10 -2.24 2.88 11.04
C VAL A 10 -1.72 2.25 12.33
N ALA A 11 -0.85 2.95 13.06
CA ALA A 11 -0.36 2.49 14.37
C ALA A 11 -1.52 2.27 15.37
N LEU A 12 -2.47 3.20 15.41
CA LEU A 12 -3.67 3.12 16.25
C LEU A 12 -4.50 1.87 15.90
N VAL A 13 -4.71 1.59 14.61
CA VAL A 13 -5.42 0.38 14.16
C VAL A 13 -4.71 -0.89 14.64
N ILE A 14 -3.37 -0.96 14.54
CA ILE A 14 -2.59 -2.10 15.05
C ILE A 14 -2.80 -2.28 16.57
N VAL A 15 -2.82 -1.17 17.33
CA VAL A 15 -3.08 -1.21 18.77
C VAL A 15 -4.48 -1.77 19.07
N TRP A 16 -5.51 -1.33 18.35
CA TRP A 16 -6.87 -1.87 18.53
C TRP A 16 -6.97 -3.35 18.17
N ILE A 17 -6.29 -3.79 17.10
CA ILE A 17 -6.18 -5.22 16.77
C ILE A 17 -5.54 -5.98 17.93
N ASN A 18 -4.47 -5.44 18.54
CA ASN A 18 -3.81 -6.07 19.68
C ASN A 18 -4.72 -6.15 20.92
N VAL A 19 -5.58 -5.16 21.16
CA VAL A 19 -6.60 -5.22 22.23
C VAL A 19 -7.55 -6.40 22.01
N TRP A 20 -7.97 -6.63 20.76
CA TRP A 20 -8.81 -7.76 20.41
C TRP A 20 -8.06 -9.10 20.52
N LEU A 21 -6.84 -9.19 19.98
CA LEU A 21 -6.00 -10.40 20.04
C LEU A 21 -5.74 -10.85 21.48
N LYS A 22 -5.44 -9.90 22.37
CA LYS A 22 -5.23 -10.19 23.79
C LYS A 22 -6.50 -10.73 24.47
N GLN A 23 -7.67 -10.18 24.14
CA GLN A 23 -8.94 -10.71 24.65
C GLN A 23 -9.24 -12.11 24.12
N ALA A 24 -8.80 -12.43 22.90
CA ALA A 24 -8.89 -13.76 22.31
C ALA A 24 -7.82 -14.75 22.82
N GLY A 25 -6.92 -14.34 23.73
CA GLY A 25 -5.82 -15.16 24.22
C GLY A 25 -4.69 -15.40 23.19
N LEU A 26 -4.64 -14.59 22.13
CA LEU A 26 -3.64 -14.66 21.08
C LEU A 26 -2.46 -13.71 21.35
N ASN A 27 -1.33 -14.00 20.72
CA ASN A 27 -0.14 -13.16 20.79
C ASN A 27 -0.37 -11.82 20.09
N ALA A 28 0.08 -10.73 20.72
CA ALA A 28 0.02 -9.40 20.14
C ALA A 28 1.01 -9.24 18.98
N ILE A 29 0.61 -8.46 17.98
CA ILE A 29 1.45 -8.02 16.89
C ILE A 29 2.43 -6.95 17.42
N PRO A 30 3.73 -7.00 17.08
CA PRO A 30 4.67 -5.94 17.45
C PRO A 30 4.23 -4.59 16.86
N VAL A 31 4.22 -3.55 17.70
CA VAL A 31 4.03 -2.18 17.24
C VAL A 31 5.39 -1.63 16.82
N PHE A 32 5.53 -1.29 15.55
CA PHE A 32 6.77 -0.76 14.98
C PHE A 32 6.85 0.77 15.11
N SER A 33 8.05 1.33 14.93
CA SER A 33 8.25 2.79 14.91
C SER A 33 7.48 3.44 13.75
N GLU A 34 7.16 4.73 13.91
CA GLU A 34 6.51 5.52 12.84
C GLU A 34 7.29 5.42 11.51
N GLU A 35 8.62 5.41 11.58
CA GLU A 35 9.51 5.27 10.41
C GLU A 35 9.33 3.93 9.69
N VAL A 36 9.29 2.81 10.43
CA VAL A 36 9.10 1.48 9.85
C VAL A 36 7.70 1.35 9.22
N ILE A 37 6.67 1.90 9.87
CA ILE A 37 5.32 1.93 9.31
C ILE A 37 5.31 2.76 8.03
N ALA A 38 5.93 3.94 8.02
CA ALA A 38 6.01 4.81 6.85
C ALA A 38 6.75 4.13 5.69
N LEU A 39 7.87 3.46 5.97
CA LEU A 39 8.62 2.67 4.98
C LEU A 39 7.76 1.55 4.39
N GLY A 40 7.10 0.75 5.23
CA GLY A 40 6.22 -0.33 4.78
C GLY A 40 5.09 0.18 3.89
N LEU A 41 4.39 1.24 4.31
CA LEU A 41 3.33 1.87 3.52
C LEU A 41 3.87 2.39 2.18
N THR A 42 5.00 3.08 2.20
CA THR A 42 5.62 3.63 0.99
C THR A 42 6.01 2.52 0.02
N THR A 43 6.62 1.44 0.50
CA THR A 43 6.99 0.29 -0.33
C THR A 43 5.75 -0.34 -0.96
N VAL A 44 4.69 -0.60 -0.19
CA VAL A 44 3.44 -1.18 -0.72
C VAL A 44 2.83 -0.29 -1.80
N VAL A 45 2.69 1.02 -1.51
CA VAL A 45 2.12 1.97 -2.47
C VAL A 45 3.00 2.12 -3.71
N SER A 46 4.32 2.10 -3.56
CA SER A 46 5.26 2.23 -4.67
C SER A 46 5.18 1.02 -5.59
N VAL A 47 5.20 -0.20 -5.03
CA VAL A 47 5.04 -1.45 -5.79
C VAL A 47 3.69 -1.47 -6.50
N TRP A 48 2.61 -1.14 -5.78
CA TRP A 48 1.26 -1.08 -6.34
C TRP A 48 1.17 -0.10 -7.50
N THR A 49 1.70 1.11 -7.32
CA THR A 49 1.67 2.17 -8.34
C THR A 49 2.52 1.80 -9.56
N TRP A 50 3.71 1.26 -9.34
CA TRP A 50 4.57 0.76 -10.41
C TRP A 50 3.86 -0.32 -11.23
N PHE A 51 3.23 -1.29 -10.57
CA PHE A 51 2.52 -2.37 -11.22
C PHE A 51 1.32 -1.87 -12.03
N LYS A 52 0.57 -0.91 -11.49
CA LYS A 52 -0.60 -0.31 -12.15
C LYS A 52 -0.21 0.54 -13.37
N ASN A 53 0.88 1.30 -13.28
CA ASN A 53 1.23 2.32 -14.29
C ASN A 53 2.19 1.85 -15.39
N ASN A 54 2.82 0.66 -15.28
CA ASN A 54 3.78 0.17 -16.29
C ASN A 54 3.19 -0.77 -17.36
N TYR A 55 1.88 -0.69 -17.62
CA TYR A 55 1.18 -1.57 -18.57
C TYR A 55 1.42 -3.08 -18.34
N ILE A 56 1.75 -3.49 -17.10
CA ILE A 56 2.08 -4.89 -16.76
C ILE A 56 0.80 -5.73 -16.70
N THR A 57 -0.28 -5.13 -16.18
CA THR A 57 -1.60 -5.75 -16.11
C THR A 57 -2.18 -6.00 -17.50
N TRP A 58 -3.09 -6.97 -17.61
CA TRP A 58 -3.79 -7.24 -18.87
C TRP A 58 -4.47 -5.98 -19.42
N LYS A 59 -5.18 -5.22 -18.57
CA LYS A 59 -5.79 -3.93 -18.93
C LYS A 59 -4.74 -2.93 -19.42
N GLY A 60 -3.61 -2.84 -18.73
CA GLY A 60 -2.50 -1.99 -19.13
C GLY A 60 -1.93 -2.35 -20.50
N LYS A 61 -1.76 -3.65 -20.79
CA LYS A 61 -1.33 -4.10 -22.13
C LYS A 61 -2.32 -3.69 -23.22
N GLN A 62 -3.63 -3.79 -22.97
CA GLN A 62 -4.65 -3.34 -23.95
C GLN A 62 -4.60 -1.82 -24.14
N GLN A 63 -4.46 -1.04 -23.07
CA GLN A 63 -4.27 0.41 -23.15
C GLN A 63 -3.04 0.75 -24.00
N LYS A 64 -1.90 0.08 -23.75
CA LYS A 64 -0.67 0.28 -24.54
C LYS A 64 -0.92 0.03 -26.03
N LYS A 65 -1.61 -1.06 -26.39
CA LYS A 65 -1.94 -1.37 -27.79
C LYS A 65 -2.76 -0.27 -28.45
N VAL A 66 -3.82 0.21 -27.78
CA VAL A 66 -4.66 1.30 -28.31
C VAL A 66 -3.84 2.57 -28.51
N LEU A 67 -2.99 2.92 -27.55
CA LEU A 67 -2.13 4.11 -27.66
C LEU A 67 -1.13 3.99 -28.82
N GLN A 68 -0.55 2.81 -29.04
CA GLN A 68 0.35 2.55 -30.19
C GLN A 68 -0.39 2.62 -31.53
N GLN A 69 -1.60 2.04 -31.61
CA GLN A 69 -2.44 2.11 -32.81
C GLN A 69 -2.80 3.55 -33.20
N ASN A 70 -3.02 4.42 -32.19
CA ASN A 70 -3.32 5.83 -32.40
C ASN A 70 -2.07 6.71 -32.47
N GLN A 71 -0.87 6.13 -32.54
CA GLN A 71 0.41 6.86 -32.62
C GLN A 71 0.65 7.85 -31.46
N LEU A 72 0.02 7.62 -30.30
CA LEU A 72 0.18 8.47 -29.11
C LEU A 72 1.43 8.11 -28.30
N ILE A 73 1.94 6.90 -28.48
CA ILE A 73 3.19 6.41 -27.89
C ILE A 73 3.96 5.59 -28.94
N LYS A 74 5.28 5.45 -28.75
CA LYS A 74 6.15 4.60 -29.58
C LYS A 74 5.97 3.10 -29.29
#